data_AF-A0A1G4JKI7-F1
#
_entry.id   AF-A0A1G4JKI7-F1
#
_cell.length_a   1.000
_cell.length_b   1.000
_cell.length_c   1.000
_cell.angle_alpha   90.00
_cell.angle_beta   90.00
_cell.angle_gamma   90.00
#
_symmetry.space_group_name_H-M   'P 1'
#
loop_
_entity.id
_entity.type
_entity.pdbx_description
1 polymer ?
#
loop_
_entity_poly.entity_id
_entity_poly.type
_entity_poly.pdbx_seq_one_letter_code
_entity_poly.pdbx_strand_id
1 'polypeptide(L)'
;MLPRKPSSGPLQAITARILGGEKLVQEVDRLSLNKSKVNVLSQTDVWLREALVKRPINRRDQVALQNIRQPDALPELSLAVILSYLRKLRLKSKFDEYFVLLNRLQSSQIRWVSRSGSQMSGEKPVELYRELSHMLRLKSIATRDQADNFILAKFAINLLENYAIVLESREKISPDIFFWRNCADVCAQTSSIRYLLRFNELVKDEHLIVYANSAFYLRTSQHPNLFTSIKSIEHLKSPLVPDLFGPIIRETLLTFASVGLEKEAIHISKMFFGDSYNQTANTLSNVYFSTERNGAFGLQRVLDERDHQHHQNTSLHRKTFQDDHLYEDYIRLISDIGLNLFEEEHPLDFLLTKLPNEHLSVEQWCQFFERTRPPKTAPASLLAFHLNLILTHVAAHRSAGFIILLWHCLITDHGLEKAFMDTHRLKLSQHRSGFHILIRAIGTSSSTKLSGYELFRFLKQSALLKSANSCFIFTETDYRNLMRSCTQKSNPIIMNYYLYNYFVDFGGKCIKVGPEALTWNLSASFKSLLETMHLSGYDDGAFLNNIRAIGDWYVNNFPLETKGCQISQDKVQDIFNRCGVTGSGLEKFLEQEQPNDPLDGEYSLIADLDTVERMGITLRHLQAASNEM
;
A
#
# COMPACT_ATOMS: atom_id res chain seq x y z
N MET A 1 48.12 47.65 0.30
CA MET A 1 47.54 46.83 -0.79
C MET A 1 46.75 45.70 -0.14
N LEU A 2 45.42 45.81 -0.11
CA LEU A 2 44.53 44.80 0.46
C LEU A 2 44.18 43.75 -0.62
N PRO A 3 44.07 42.45 -0.27
CA PRO A 3 43.73 41.41 -1.22
C PRO A 3 42.26 41.54 -1.65
N ARG A 4 42.03 41.49 -2.97
CA ARG A 4 40.68 41.46 -3.56
C ARG A 4 39.93 40.20 -3.10
N LYS A 5 38.69 40.38 -2.62
CA LYS A 5 37.72 39.29 -2.41
C LYS A 5 37.50 38.51 -3.73
N PRO A 6 37.33 37.18 -3.69
CA PRO A 6 36.99 36.42 -4.89
C PRO A 6 35.55 36.72 -5.30
N SER A 7 35.37 37.03 -6.59
CA SER A 7 34.06 37.18 -7.24
C SER A 7 33.25 35.88 -7.11
N SER A 8 31.96 36.00 -6.79
CA SER A 8 30.99 34.90 -6.81
C SER A 8 30.97 34.24 -8.19
N GLY A 9 31.43 32.99 -8.28
CA GLY A 9 31.36 32.20 -9.51
C GLY A 9 29.91 31.88 -9.92
N PRO A 10 29.68 31.45 -11.18
CA PRO A 10 28.36 31.06 -11.67
C PRO A 10 27.76 29.94 -10.81
N LEU A 11 26.43 29.95 -10.63
CA LEU A 11 25.69 29.01 -9.76
C LEU A 11 25.99 27.54 -10.10
N GLN A 12 26.33 27.24 -11.36
CA GLN A 12 26.76 25.93 -11.84
C GLN A 12 28.11 25.48 -11.25
N ALA A 13 29.09 26.37 -11.13
CA ALA A 13 30.37 26.08 -10.49
C ALA A 13 30.19 25.88 -8.97
N ILE A 14 29.27 26.62 -8.36
CA ILE A 14 28.91 26.47 -6.95
C ILE A 14 28.15 25.14 -6.73
N THR A 15 27.23 24.79 -7.63
CA THR A 15 26.41 23.56 -7.55
C THR A 15 27.23 22.32 -7.88
N ALA A 16 28.14 22.37 -8.87
CA ALA A 16 29.04 21.28 -9.20
C ALA A 16 30.09 21.05 -8.10
N ARG A 17 30.59 22.12 -7.47
CA ARG A 17 31.52 22.03 -6.34
C ARG A 17 30.85 21.48 -5.08
N ILE A 18 29.55 21.75 -4.88
CA ILE A 18 28.75 21.23 -3.76
C ILE A 18 28.28 19.78 -4.00
N LEU A 19 27.97 19.38 -5.24
CA LEU A 19 27.44 18.05 -5.57
C LEU A 19 28.50 16.99 -5.92
N GLY A 20 29.71 17.37 -6.35
CA GLY A 20 30.72 16.39 -6.80
C GLY A 20 32.20 16.81 -6.74
N GLY A 21 32.52 17.91 -6.04
CA GLY A 21 33.92 18.38 -5.86
C GLY A 21 34.61 18.88 -7.15
N GLU A 22 35.92 19.13 -7.10
CA GLU A 22 36.71 19.72 -8.20
C GLU A 22 36.65 18.90 -9.52
N LYS A 23 36.44 17.58 -9.42
CA LYS A 23 36.31 16.69 -10.59
C LYS A 23 35.04 16.96 -11.39
N LEU A 24 33.90 17.18 -10.73
CA LEU A 24 32.63 17.48 -11.39
C LEU A 24 32.64 18.89 -12.03
N VAL A 25 33.39 19.82 -11.43
CA VAL A 25 33.62 21.16 -12.00
C VAL A 25 34.37 21.04 -13.34
N GLN A 26 35.42 20.22 -13.40
CA GLN A 26 36.16 19.97 -14.65
C GLN A 26 35.33 19.24 -15.72
N GLU A 27 34.42 18.35 -15.31
CA GLU A 27 33.49 17.65 -16.22
C GLU A 27 32.44 18.60 -16.82
N VAL A 28 31.88 19.51 -16.01
CA VAL A 28 30.91 20.54 -16.45
C VAL A 28 31.56 21.57 -17.38
N ASP A 29 32.80 21.96 -17.11
CA ASP A 29 33.57 22.84 -17.98
C ASP A 29 33.92 22.16 -19.31
N ARG A 30 34.24 20.85 -19.30
CA ARG A 30 34.44 20.05 -20.52
C ARG A 30 33.18 19.89 -21.37
N LEU A 31 32.02 19.68 -20.75
CA LEU A 31 30.73 19.57 -21.47
C LEU A 31 30.28 20.90 -22.09
N SER A 32 30.70 22.02 -21.49
CA SER A 32 30.41 23.36 -21.99
C SER A 32 31.23 23.71 -23.25
N LEU A 33 32.41 23.10 -23.43
CA LEU A 33 33.29 23.35 -24.58
C LEU A 33 32.99 22.48 -25.81
N ASN A 34 32.16 21.42 -25.69
CA ASN A 34 31.91 20.45 -26.78
C ASN A 34 30.58 20.62 -27.55
N LYS A 35 29.89 21.76 -27.44
CA LYS A 35 28.70 22.06 -28.27
C LYS A 35 28.90 23.28 -29.16
N SER A 36 29.78 23.15 -30.15
CA SER A 36 29.77 23.99 -31.36
C SER A 36 29.48 23.15 -32.60
N LYS A 37 28.28 22.56 -32.67
CA LYS A 37 27.73 22.06 -33.94
C LYS A 37 26.24 22.38 -34.05
N VAL A 38 25.94 23.24 -35.03
CA VAL A 38 24.64 23.53 -35.68
C VAL A 38 23.51 24.00 -34.76
N ASN A 39 23.01 25.22 -35.00
CA ASN A 39 21.90 25.89 -34.31
C ASN A 39 20.56 25.13 -34.42
N VAL A 40 20.41 24.03 -33.69
CA VAL A 40 19.09 23.51 -33.31
C VAL A 40 18.72 24.25 -32.02
N LEU A 41 17.80 25.21 -32.13
CA LEU A 41 17.23 25.88 -30.96
C LEU A 41 16.71 24.82 -30.00
N SER A 42 17.17 24.85 -28.74
CA SER A 42 16.67 23.93 -27.73
C SER A 42 15.17 24.18 -27.50
N GLN A 43 14.43 23.16 -27.06
CA GLN A 43 12.98 23.28 -26.90
C GLN A 43 12.58 24.42 -25.93
N THR A 44 13.43 24.71 -24.95
CA THR A 44 13.30 25.87 -24.05
C THR A 44 13.56 27.21 -24.74
N ASP A 45 14.39 27.28 -25.77
CA ASP A 45 14.56 28.49 -26.62
C ASP A 45 13.30 28.78 -27.42
N VAL A 46 12.64 27.73 -27.92
CA VAL A 46 11.36 27.87 -28.65
C VAL A 46 10.30 28.47 -27.73
N TRP A 47 10.15 27.97 -26.51
CA TRP A 47 9.17 28.50 -25.54
C TRP A 47 9.47 29.94 -25.12
N LEU A 48 10.73 30.29 -24.88
CA LEU A 48 11.12 31.67 -24.55
C LEU A 48 10.85 32.61 -25.74
N ARG A 49 11.09 32.16 -26.98
CA ARG A 49 10.79 32.95 -28.18
C ARG A 49 9.31 33.19 -28.38
N GLU A 50 8.47 32.22 -28.04
CA GLU A 50 7.00 32.35 -28.08
C GLU A 50 6.45 33.25 -26.97
N ALA A 51 7.15 33.33 -25.84
CA ALA A 51 6.78 34.19 -24.73
C ALA A 51 7.22 35.66 -24.90
N LEU A 52 8.10 35.98 -25.87
CA LEU A 52 8.50 37.36 -26.17
C LEU A 52 7.33 38.18 -26.72
N VAL A 53 7.07 39.32 -26.09
CA VAL A 53 6.03 40.25 -26.55
C VAL A 53 6.53 40.95 -27.82
N LYS A 54 5.94 40.62 -28.97
CA LYS A 54 6.21 41.31 -30.23
C LYS A 54 5.51 42.66 -30.21
N ARG A 55 6.24 43.77 -30.06
CA ARG A 55 5.68 45.10 -30.30
C ARG A 55 5.23 45.19 -31.76
N PRO A 56 3.99 45.57 -32.07
CA PRO A 56 3.60 45.87 -33.44
C PRO A 56 4.39 47.11 -33.89
N ILE A 57 5.35 46.91 -34.79
CA ILE A 57 6.06 48.02 -35.42
C ILE A 57 5.06 48.66 -36.40
N ASN A 58 4.52 49.83 -36.06
CA ASN A 58 3.76 50.62 -37.01
C ASN A 58 4.69 50.99 -38.17
N ARG A 59 4.23 50.77 -39.42
CA ARG A 59 5.01 51.00 -40.66
C ARG A 59 5.56 52.43 -40.82
N ARG A 60 5.10 53.40 -40.02
CA ARG A 60 5.61 54.79 -40.05
C ARG A 60 6.89 55.02 -39.23
N ASP A 61 7.22 54.13 -38.29
CA ASP A 61 8.43 54.26 -37.45
C ASP A 61 9.68 53.60 -38.05
N GLN A 62 9.54 52.88 -39.17
CA GLN A 62 10.69 52.22 -39.82
C GLN A 62 11.69 53.20 -40.44
N VAL A 63 11.28 54.44 -40.73
CA VAL A 63 12.19 55.46 -41.28
C VAL A 63 12.93 56.23 -40.17
N ALA A 64 12.42 56.24 -38.93
CA ALA A 64 13.08 56.90 -37.80
C ALA A 64 14.00 55.97 -36.98
N LEU A 65 13.86 54.65 -37.11
CA LEU A 65 14.61 53.66 -36.31
C LEU A 65 15.92 53.15 -36.91
N GLN A 66 16.31 53.59 -38.11
CA GLN A 66 17.64 53.22 -38.65
C GLN A 66 18.81 53.95 -37.97
N ASN A 67 18.55 55.03 -37.21
CA ASN A 67 19.61 55.82 -36.57
C ASN A 67 19.67 55.75 -35.04
N ILE A 68 18.91 54.86 -34.39
CA ILE A 68 19.09 54.61 -32.96
C ILE A 68 19.09 53.10 -32.71
N ARG A 69 20.27 52.49 -32.77
CA ARG A 69 20.52 51.25 -32.01
C ARG A 69 20.38 51.61 -30.53
N GLN A 70 19.19 51.48 -29.95
CA GLN A 70 19.05 51.44 -28.50
C GLN A 70 19.58 50.06 -28.04
N PRO A 71 20.72 49.99 -27.33
CA PRO A 71 21.32 48.71 -26.96
C PRO A 71 20.68 48.08 -25.70
N ASP A 72 19.76 48.76 -25.01
CA ASP A 72 19.37 48.40 -23.63
C ASP A 72 17.86 48.17 -23.42
N ALA A 73 17.13 47.68 -24.43
CA ALA A 73 15.75 47.25 -24.23
C ALA A 73 15.72 45.83 -23.63
N LEU A 74 15.55 45.76 -22.30
CA LEU A 74 15.35 44.47 -21.60
C LEU A 74 14.21 43.66 -22.25
N PRO A 75 14.39 42.35 -22.45
CA PRO A 75 13.36 41.50 -23.07
C PRO A 75 12.05 41.50 -22.27
N GLU A 76 10.95 41.77 -22.95
CA GLU A 76 9.59 41.74 -22.40
C GLU A 76 8.97 40.35 -22.61
N LEU A 77 8.68 39.63 -21.52
CA LEU A 77 8.07 38.30 -21.56
C LEU A 77 6.63 38.31 -21.03
N SER A 78 5.76 37.58 -21.72
CA SER A 78 4.39 37.31 -21.27
C SER A 78 4.39 36.27 -20.16
N LEU A 79 3.96 36.68 -18.95
CA LEU A 79 3.83 35.79 -17.81
C LEU A 79 2.84 34.64 -18.07
N ALA A 80 1.77 34.91 -18.80
CA ALA A 80 0.73 33.92 -19.07
C ALA A 80 1.24 32.74 -19.89
N VAL A 81 2.07 33.02 -20.91
CA VAL A 81 2.68 32.01 -21.77
C VAL A 81 3.69 31.17 -20.98
N ILE A 82 4.54 31.81 -20.18
CA ILE A 82 5.52 31.12 -19.33
C ILE A 82 4.84 30.20 -18.30
N LEU A 83 3.81 30.68 -17.59
CA LEU A 83 3.07 29.87 -16.63
C LEU A 83 2.37 28.68 -17.31
N SER A 84 1.84 28.86 -18.52
CA SER A 84 1.23 27.77 -19.29
C SER A 84 2.24 26.65 -19.59
N TYR A 85 3.46 27.02 -20.02
CA TYR A 85 4.53 26.06 -20.27
C TYR A 85 5.00 25.35 -19.00
N LEU A 86 5.23 26.09 -17.92
CA LEU A 86 5.62 25.51 -16.62
C LEU A 86 4.57 24.52 -16.12
N ARG A 87 3.27 24.87 -16.21
CA ARG A 87 2.16 23.96 -15.86
C ARG A 87 2.14 22.71 -16.71
N LYS A 88 2.32 22.85 -18.02
CA LYS A 88 2.36 21.71 -18.95
C LYS A 88 3.50 20.75 -18.62
N LEU A 89 4.67 21.28 -18.26
CA LEU A 89 5.82 20.47 -17.85
C LEU A 89 5.59 19.79 -16.50
N ARG A 90 5.03 20.50 -15.52
CA ARG A 90 4.66 19.92 -14.21
C ARG A 90 3.65 18.78 -14.36
N LEU A 91 2.58 18.98 -15.12
CA LEU A 91 1.54 17.96 -15.34
C LEU A 91 2.07 16.73 -16.10
N LYS A 92 3.12 16.89 -16.91
CA LYS A 92 3.81 15.79 -17.60
C LYS A 92 4.99 15.22 -16.79
N SER A 93 5.19 15.65 -15.55
CA SER A 93 6.31 15.24 -14.68
C SER A 93 7.70 15.40 -15.32
N LYS A 94 7.87 16.38 -16.21
CA LYS A 94 9.14 16.67 -16.88
C LYS A 94 10.00 17.62 -16.04
N PHE A 95 10.56 17.09 -14.95
CA PHE A 95 11.28 17.87 -13.93
C PHE A 95 12.48 18.64 -14.49
N ASP A 96 13.32 18.01 -15.32
CA ASP A 96 14.57 18.62 -15.78
C ASP A 96 14.31 19.80 -16.74
N GLU A 97 13.41 19.61 -17.72
CA GLU A 97 13.00 20.66 -18.65
C GLU A 97 12.38 21.86 -17.91
N TYR A 98 11.64 21.60 -16.83
CA TYR A 98 11.04 22.62 -15.98
C TYR A 98 12.10 23.49 -15.29
N PHE A 99 13.09 22.87 -14.62
CA PHE A 99 14.14 23.61 -13.92
C PHE A 99 15.12 24.29 -14.88
N VAL A 100 15.37 23.72 -16.07
CA VAL A 100 16.16 24.38 -17.13
C VAL A 100 15.46 25.67 -17.58
N LEU A 101 14.15 25.66 -17.79
CA LEU A 101 13.39 26.86 -18.15
C LEU A 101 13.46 27.92 -17.04
N LEU A 102 13.25 27.53 -15.77
CA LEU A 102 13.36 28.46 -14.64
C LEU A 102 14.75 29.08 -14.47
N ASN A 103 15.81 28.28 -14.62
CA ASN A 103 17.19 28.78 -14.51
C ASN A 103 17.49 29.83 -15.58
N ARG A 104 16.97 29.66 -16.80
CA ARG A 104 17.12 30.64 -17.88
C ARG A 104 16.34 31.92 -17.63
N LEU A 105 15.18 31.82 -16.99
CA LEU A 105 14.39 32.98 -16.56
C LEU A 105 15.12 33.74 -15.43
N GLN A 106 15.82 33.03 -14.54
CA GLN A 106 16.58 33.66 -13.45
C GLN A 106 17.89 34.32 -13.93
N SER A 107 18.55 33.77 -14.95
CA SER A 107 19.81 34.32 -15.47
C SER A 107 19.65 35.55 -16.36
N SER A 108 18.41 35.95 -16.69
CA SER A 108 18.11 37.00 -17.65
C SER A 108 17.41 38.18 -16.95
N GLN A 109 17.82 39.41 -17.24
CA GLN A 109 17.07 40.59 -16.81
C GLN A 109 15.81 40.73 -17.67
N ILE A 110 14.65 40.38 -17.10
CA ILE A 110 13.37 40.29 -17.83
C ILE A 110 12.40 41.35 -17.32
N ARG A 111 11.69 42.01 -18.24
CA ARG A 111 10.49 42.79 -17.91
C ARG A 111 9.25 41.92 -18.09
N TRP A 112 8.42 41.85 -17.06
CA TRP A 112 7.22 41.00 -17.07
C TRP A 112 6.00 41.77 -17.56
N VAL A 113 5.27 41.17 -18.49
CA VAL A 113 3.99 41.67 -18.99
C VAL A 113 2.86 40.79 -18.47
N SER A 114 1.87 41.43 -17.85
CA SER A 114 0.69 40.78 -17.27
C SER A 114 -0.26 40.22 -18.35
N ARG A 115 -1.32 39.53 -17.93
CA ARG A 115 -2.38 39.04 -18.83
C ARG A 115 -3.13 40.17 -19.54
N SER A 116 -3.20 41.36 -18.95
CA SER A 116 -3.86 42.54 -19.54
C SER A 116 -2.94 43.36 -20.44
N GLY A 117 -1.68 42.93 -20.63
CA GLY A 117 -0.69 43.65 -21.42
C GLY A 117 0.01 44.78 -20.66
N SER A 118 -0.32 45.00 -19.38
CA SER A 118 0.36 45.99 -18.54
C SER A 118 1.73 45.50 -18.07
N GLN A 119 2.69 46.41 -18.00
CA GLN A 119 4.00 46.13 -17.41
C GLN A 119 3.85 45.99 -15.89
N MET A 120 4.50 44.97 -15.32
CA MET A 120 4.49 44.75 -13.88
C MET A 120 5.72 45.37 -13.22
N SER A 121 5.49 46.12 -12.14
CA SER A 121 6.53 46.76 -11.34
C SER A 121 7.20 45.73 -10.41
N GLY A 122 8.52 45.54 -10.54
CA GLY A 122 9.35 44.72 -9.65
C GLY A 122 9.95 43.46 -10.28
N GLU A 123 10.92 42.83 -9.60
CA GLU A 123 11.81 41.81 -10.20
C GLU A 123 11.14 40.47 -10.53
N LYS A 124 10.24 39.94 -9.68
CA LYS A 124 9.58 38.64 -9.90
C LYS A 124 8.06 38.66 -9.66
N PRO A 125 7.25 37.98 -10.51
CA PRO A 125 5.82 37.78 -10.32
C PRO A 125 5.50 36.80 -9.18
N VAL A 126 4.45 37.07 -8.39
CA VAL A 126 4.00 36.21 -7.28
C VAL A 126 3.44 34.88 -7.80
N GLU A 127 2.83 34.88 -8.98
CA GLU A 127 2.28 33.69 -9.62
C GLU A 127 3.36 32.66 -9.97
N LEU A 128 4.60 33.10 -10.18
CA LEU A 128 5.74 32.22 -10.42
C LEU A 128 6.13 31.47 -9.14
N TYR A 129 6.06 32.13 -7.98
CA TYR A 129 6.27 31.47 -6.67
C TYR A 129 5.22 30.40 -6.44
N ARG A 130 3.95 30.70 -6.73
CA ARG A 130 2.86 29.72 -6.61
C ARG A 130 3.10 28.50 -7.50
N GLU A 131 3.41 28.67 -8.78
CA GLU A 131 3.67 27.55 -9.69
C GLU A 131 4.89 26.72 -9.25
N LEU A 132 5.96 27.39 -8.82
CA LEU A 132 7.14 26.72 -8.29
C LEU A 132 6.83 25.91 -7.03
N SER A 133 6.02 26.44 -6.10
CA SER A 133 5.62 25.69 -4.91
C SER A 133 4.84 24.40 -5.24
N HIS A 134 3.98 24.44 -6.25
CA HIS A 134 3.27 23.24 -6.72
C HIS A 134 4.23 22.21 -7.32
N MET A 135 5.25 22.68 -8.06
CA MET A 135 6.27 21.81 -8.61
C MET A 135 7.12 21.14 -7.52
N LEU A 136 7.56 21.92 -6.53
CA LEU A 136 8.37 21.43 -5.41
C LEU A 136 7.62 20.38 -4.60
N ARG A 137 6.35 20.65 -4.28
CA ARG A 137 5.47 19.68 -3.59
C ARG A 137 5.29 18.39 -4.40
N LEU A 138 5.08 18.49 -5.71
CA LEU A 138 4.97 17.31 -6.56
C LEU A 138 6.26 16.49 -6.55
N LYS A 139 7.42 17.17 -6.65
CA LYS A 139 8.73 16.51 -6.62
C LYS A 139 9.03 15.88 -5.26
N SER A 140 8.73 16.54 -4.14
CA SER A 140 8.96 15.99 -2.79
C SER A 140 8.13 14.74 -2.52
N ILE A 141 6.91 14.66 -3.06
CA ILE A 141 6.08 13.46 -2.95
C ILE A 141 6.65 12.30 -3.79
N ALA A 142 7.23 12.60 -4.95
CA ALA A 142 7.82 11.59 -5.84
C ALA A 142 9.21 11.09 -5.37
N THR A 143 9.95 11.93 -4.65
CA THR A 143 11.30 11.64 -4.16
C THR A 143 11.28 10.68 -2.97
N ARG A 144 11.98 9.55 -3.11
CA ARG A 144 12.18 8.57 -2.02
C ARG A 144 13.45 8.82 -1.19
N ASP A 145 14.44 9.52 -1.75
CA ASP A 145 15.69 9.83 -1.06
C ASP A 145 15.51 10.97 -0.04
N GLN A 146 15.93 10.73 1.20
CA GLN A 146 15.87 11.71 2.27
C GLN A 146 16.83 12.88 2.04
N ALA A 147 18.00 12.65 1.42
CA ALA A 147 18.96 13.70 1.13
C ALA A 147 18.37 14.74 0.16
N ASP A 148 17.72 14.27 -0.89
CA ASP A 148 17.01 15.11 -1.85
C ASP A 148 15.85 15.87 -1.19
N ASN A 149 15.09 15.23 -0.29
CA ASN A 149 14.02 15.90 0.46
C ASN A 149 14.58 17.04 1.36
N PHE A 150 15.75 16.86 1.97
CA PHE A 150 16.40 17.96 2.70
C PHE A 150 16.81 19.12 1.80
N ILE A 151 17.31 18.84 0.59
CA ILE A 151 17.66 19.88 -0.38
C ILE A 151 16.41 20.65 -0.81
N LEU A 152 15.32 19.93 -1.13
CA LEU A 152 14.04 20.53 -1.51
C LEU A 152 13.47 21.40 -0.38
N ALA A 153 13.57 20.98 0.88
CA ALA A 153 13.12 21.77 2.02
C ALA A 153 13.99 23.02 2.24
N LYS A 154 15.32 22.93 2.13
CA LYS A 154 16.20 24.11 2.16
C LYS A 154 15.82 25.11 1.07
N PHE A 155 15.54 24.61 -0.13
CA PHE A 155 15.11 25.43 -1.25
C PHE A 155 13.73 26.07 -0.98
N ALA A 156 12.77 25.33 -0.44
CA ALA A 156 11.44 25.83 -0.10
C ALA A 156 11.49 26.92 0.98
N ILE A 157 12.34 26.77 2.01
CA ILE A 157 12.56 27.79 3.04
C ILE A 157 13.16 29.06 2.45
N ASN A 158 14.20 28.95 1.61
CA ASN A 158 14.79 30.12 0.95
C ASN A 158 13.77 30.80 0.01
N LEU A 159 12.96 30.01 -0.71
CA LEU A 159 11.89 30.54 -1.55
C LEU A 159 10.87 31.34 -0.72
N LEU A 160 10.55 30.85 0.46
CA LEU A 160 9.60 31.43 1.42
C LEU A 160 10.16 32.71 2.06
N GLU A 161 11.44 32.76 2.42
CA GLU A 161 12.14 33.98 2.86
C GLU A 161 12.07 35.08 1.79
N ASN A 162 12.39 34.74 0.54
CA ASN A 162 12.30 35.68 -0.57
C ASN A 162 10.86 36.15 -0.83
N TYR A 163 9.89 35.24 -0.68
CA TYR A 163 8.48 35.56 -0.85
C TYR A 163 7.98 36.54 0.23
N ALA A 164 8.40 36.35 1.49
CA ALA A 164 8.10 37.27 2.58
C ALA A 164 8.62 38.69 2.30
N ILE A 165 9.86 38.82 1.82
CA ILE A 165 10.45 40.11 1.42
C ILE A 165 9.65 40.76 0.27
N VAL A 166 9.21 39.97 -0.71
CA VAL A 166 8.39 40.48 -1.83
C VAL A 166 7.02 40.97 -1.35
N LEU A 167 6.40 40.31 -0.37
CA LEU A 167 5.15 40.75 0.22
C LEU A 167 5.31 42.04 1.03
N GLU A 168 6.35 42.13 1.86
CA GLU A 168 6.64 43.35 2.65
C GLU A 168 6.93 44.56 1.75
N SER A 169 7.64 44.37 0.64
CA SER A 169 7.91 45.45 -0.32
C SER A 169 6.71 45.82 -1.21
N ARG A 170 5.64 45.01 -1.22
CA ARG A 170 4.45 45.21 -2.06
C ARG A 170 3.18 45.13 -1.22
N GLU A 171 2.97 46.16 -0.38
CA GLU A 171 1.88 46.28 0.62
C GLU A 171 0.44 45.97 0.11
N LYS A 172 0.20 45.97 -1.21
CA LYS A 172 -1.13 45.71 -1.79
C LYS A 172 -1.40 44.24 -2.18
N ILE A 173 -0.44 43.33 -2.02
CA ILE A 173 -0.61 41.92 -2.44
C ILE A 173 -0.99 41.05 -1.24
N SER A 174 -2.14 40.36 -1.33
CA SER A 174 -2.55 39.37 -0.33
C SER A 174 -1.68 38.11 -0.38
N PRO A 175 -1.28 37.52 0.76
CA PRO A 175 -0.56 36.26 0.80
C PRO A 175 -1.32 35.11 0.12
N ASP A 176 -0.64 34.27 -0.67
CA ASP A 176 -1.24 33.08 -1.29
C ASP A 176 -1.14 31.88 -0.34
N ILE A 177 -2.27 31.48 0.24
CA ILE A 177 -2.36 30.36 1.20
C ILE A 177 -1.84 29.05 0.58
N PHE A 178 -2.04 28.81 -0.73
CA PHE A 178 -1.58 27.58 -1.37
C PHE A 178 -0.06 27.53 -1.51
N PHE A 179 0.58 28.68 -1.70
CA PHE A 179 2.04 28.77 -1.72
C PHE A 179 2.62 28.32 -0.36
N TRP A 180 2.15 28.92 0.72
CA TRP A 180 2.61 28.60 2.08
C TRP A 180 2.34 27.15 2.46
N ARG A 181 1.14 26.66 2.18
CA ARG A 181 0.74 25.26 2.38
C ARG A 181 1.67 24.28 1.65
N ASN A 182 1.99 24.55 0.38
CA ASN A 182 2.87 23.68 -0.39
C ASN A 182 4.29 23.67 0.18
N CYS A 183 4.80 24.82 0.65
CA CYS A 183 6.10 24.87 1.33
C CYS A 183 6.08 24.09 2.65
N ALA A 184 5.01 24.20 3.44
CA ALA A 184 4.83 23.40 4.66
C ALA A 184 4.85 21.89 4.36
N ASP A 185 4.15 21.44 3.33
CA ASP A 185 4.14 20.03 2.90
C ASP A 185 5.55 19.53 2.53
N VAL A 186 6.33 20.33 1.81
CA VAL A 186 7.73 20.00 1.45
C VAL A 186 8.59 19.89 2.71
N CYS A 187 8.44 20.81 3.66
CA CYS A 187 9.15 20.76 4.94
C CYS A 187 8.74 19.53 5.76
N ALA A 188 7.45 19.22 5.85
CA ALA A 188 6.94 18.05 6.57
C ALA A 188 7.46 16.73 5.99
N GLN A 189 7.67 16.66 4.68
CA GLN A 189 8.21 15.47 3.99
C GLN A 189 9.64 15.11 4.43
N THR A 190 10.37 16.03 5.05
CA THR A 190 11.71 15.75 5.61
C THR A 190 11.68 14.96 6.91
N SER A 191 10.52 14.92 7.60
CA SER A 191 10.37 14.40 8.96
C SER A 191 11.36 15.02 9.97
N SER A 192 11.93 16.19 9.69
CA SER A 192 12.89 16.86 10.55
C SER A 192 12.29 18.11 11.19
N ILE A 193 12.25 18.09 12.53
CA ILE A 193 11.71 19.19 13.34
C ILE A 193 12.42 20.53 13.07
N ARG A 194 13.68 20.50 12.64
CA ARG A 194 14.46 21.70 12.32
C ARG A 194 13.82 22.53 11.21
N TYR A 195 13.32 21.89 10.14
CA TYR A 195 12.69 22.61 9.04
C TYR A 195 11.29 23.11 9.41
N LEU A 196 10.57 22.38 10.26
CA LEU A 196 9.29 22.84 10.82
C LEU A 196 9.47 24.10 11.66
N LEU A 197 10.44 24.10 12.59
CA LEU A 197 10.73 25.27 13.42
C LEU A 197 11.11 26.48 12.56
N ARG A 198 11.98 26.28 11.56
CA ARG A 198 12.36 27.34 10.64
C ARG A 198 11.18 27.87 9.82
N PHE A 199 10.26 27.00 9.40
CA PHE A 199 9.03 27.43 8.73
C PHE A 199 8.17 28.29 9.68
N ASN A 200 7.97 27.84 10.91
CA ASN A 200 7.15 28.55 11.92
C ASN A 200 7.76 29.91 12.31
N GLU A 201 9.09 30.06 12.31
CA GLU A 201 9.75 31.36 12.53
C GLU A 201 9.45 32.39 11.43
N LEU A 202 9.24 31.93 10.19
CA LEU A 202 9.05 32.77 9.02
C LEU A 202 7.58 33.10 8.72
N VAL A 203 6.66 32.35 9.32
CA VAL A 203 5.21 32.49 9.12
C VAL A 203 4.59 33.16 10.32
N LYS A 204 3.82 34.24 10.09
CA LYS A 204 3.08 34.95 11.15
C LYS A 204 1.62 34.49 11.28
N ASP A 205 1.11 33.75 10.31
CA ASP A 205 -0.27 33.27 10.27
C ASP A 205 -0.43 32.00 11.12
N GLU A 206 -1.28 32.08 12.16
CA GLU A 206 -1.55 30.99 13.08
C GLU A 206 -2.13 29.74 12.37
N HIS A 207 -2.94 29.89 11.32
CA HIS A 207 -3.53 28.74 10.57
C HIS A 207 -2.44 27.96 9.86
N LEU A 208 -1.48 28.66 9.26
CA LEU A 208 -0.39 28.04 8.52
C LEU A 208 0.61 27.35 9.46
N ILE A 209 0.84 27.90 10.65
CA ILE A 209 1.64 27.25 11.70
C ILE A 209 0.93 25.96 12.16
N VAL A 210 -0.36 26.03 12.48
CA VAL A 210 -1.14 24.86 12.89
C VAL A 210 -1.20 23.80 11.78
N TYR A 211 -1.36 24.23 10.53
CA TYR A 211 -1.30 23.32 9.37
C TYR A 211 0.06 22.63 9.26
N ALA A 212 1.17 23.39 9.33
CA ALA A 212 2.52 22.83 9.20
C ALA A 212 2.84 21.83 10.31
N ASN A 213 2.48 22.16 11.55
CA ASN A 213 2.61 21.25 12.69
C ASN A 213 1.79 19.98 12.49
N SER A 214 0.53 20.11 12.08
CA SER A 214 -0.34 18.97 11.80
C SER A 214 0.23 18.10 10.67
N ALA A 215 0.75 18.70 9.58
CA ALA A 215 1.31 17.97 8.45
C ALA A 215 2.57 17.19 8.86
N PHE A 216 3.41 17.80 9.69
CA PHE A 216 4.60 17.17 10.26
C PHE A 216 4.25 16.00 11.18
N TYR A 217 3.31 16.17 12.12
CA TYR A 217 2.92 15.11 13.06
C TYR A 217 2.18 13.96 12.37
N LEU A 218 1.41 14.26 11.32
CA LEU A 218 0.81 13.24 10.46
C LEU A 218 1.89 12.43 9.73
N ARG A 219 2.94 13.09 9.20
CA ARG A 219 4.04 12.39 8.52
C ARG A 219 4.95 11.59 9.43
N THR A 220 5.09 11.99 10.68
CA THR A 220 5.92 11.32 11.67
C THR A 220 5.14 10.33 12.55
N SER A 221 3.85 10.12 12.26
CA SER A 221 2.94 9.26 13.03
C SER A 221 2.90 9.60 14.54
N GLN A 222 3.13 10.86 14.90
CA GLN A 222 3.06 11.32 16.29
C GLN A 222 1.61 11.68 16.65
N HIS A 223 0.76 10.65 16.77
CA HIS A 223 -0.69 10.82 16.87
C HIS A 223 -1.17 11.73 18.02
N PRO A 224 -0.61 11.69 19.25
CA PRO A 224 -1.02 12.59 20.33
C PRO A 224 -0.73 14.07 20.01
N ASN A 225 0.44 14.34 19.41
CA ASN A 225 0.83 15.70 18.99
C ASN A 225 -0.02 16.17 17.81
N LEU A 226 -0.33 15.27 16.86
CA LEU A 226 -1.24 15.54 15.75
C LEU A 226 -2.63 15.94 16.25
N PHE A 227 -3.18 15.18 17.20
CA PHE A 227 -4.49 15.48 17.79
C PHE A 227 -4.47 16.84 18.48
N THR A 228 -3.45 17.12 19.31
CA THR A 228 -3.29 18.39 20.02
C THR A 228 -3.16 19.56 19.04
N SER A 229 -2.39 19.40 17.96
CA SER A 229 -2.21 20.41 16.93
C SER A 229 -3.50 20.67 16.15
N ILE A 230 -4.28 19.64 15.82
CA ILE A 230 -5.57 19.84 15.13
C ILE A 230 -6.60 20.47 16.07
N LYS A 231 -6.63 20.06 17.34
CA LYS A 231 -7.54 20.61 18.34
C LYS A 231 -7.30 22.10 18.60
N SER A 232 -6.07 22.58 18.49
CA SER A 232 -5.76 24.00 18.68
C SER A 232 -6.47 24.93 17.66
N ILE A 233 -7.02 24.37 16.58
CA ILE A 233 -7.88 25.09 15.63
C ILE A 233 -9.10 25.71 16.34
N GLU A 234 -9.65 25.07 17.39
CA GLU A 234 -10.76 25.61 18.20
C GLU A 234 -10.42 26.94 18.89
N HIS A 235 -9.13 27.23 19.08
CA HIS A 235 -8.64 28.41 19.76
C HIS A 235 -8.18 29.52 18.80
N LEU A 236 -8.28 29.31 17.48
CA LEU A 236 -7.90 30.30 16.49
C LEU A 236 -8.92 31.45 16.48
N LYS A 237 -8.42 32.69 16.45
CA LYS A 237 -9.27 33.90 16.53
C LYS A 237 -10.06 34.21 15.26
N SER A 238 -9.66 33.66 14.12
CA SER A 238 -10.27 33.92 12.82
C SER A 238 -10.99 32.68 12.28
N PRO A 239 -11.94 32.85 11.35
CA PRO A 239 -12.70 31.74 10.80
C PRO A 239 -11.79 30.70 10.15
N LEU A 240 -12.20 29.45 10.29
CA LEU A 240 -11.55 28.28 9.76
C LEU A 240 -11.40 28.39 8.23
N VAL A 241 -10.29 27.89 7.68
CA VAL A 241 -9.99 27.93 6.24
C VAL A 241 -10.17 26.54 5.63
N PRO A 242 -11.35 26.24 5.06
CA PRO A 242 -11.68 24.97 4.44
C PRO A 242 -10.63 24.31 3.55
N ASP A 243 -10.10 25.07 2.60
CA ASP A 243 -9.20 24.56 1.56
C ASP A 243 -7.80 24.22 2.08
N LEU A 244 -7.44 24.79 3.24
CA LEU A 244 -6.17 24.53 3.90
C LEU A 244 -6.23 23.20 4.65
N PHE A 245 -7.23 23.04 5.51
CA PHE A 245 -7.28 21.94 6.46
C PHE A 245 -8.08 20.71 6.00
N GLY A 246 -9.04 20.85 5.07
CA GLY A 246 -9.87 19.74 4.61
C GLY A 246 -9.08 18.48 4.21
N PRO A 247 -8.01 18.61 3.40
CA PRO A 247 -7.18 17.45 3.02
C PRO A 247 -6.47 16.78 4.19
N ILE A 248 -5.91 17.56 5.12
CA ILE A 248 -5.15 16.99 6.24
C ILE A 248 -6.07 16.33 7.26
N ILE A 249 -7.24 16.91 7.52
CA ILE A 249 -8.26 16.35 8.41
C ILE A 249 -8.73 15.00 7.88
N ARG A 250 -8.98 14.88 6.57
CA ARG A 250 -9.35 13.60 5.95
C ARG A 250 -8.29 12.52 6.19
N GLU A 251 -7.02 12.86 5.94
CA GLU A 251 -5.90 11.92 6.17
C GLU A 251 -5.73 11.58 7.65
N THR A 252 -5.99 12.52 8.56
CA THR A 252 -6.00 12.26 10.00
C THR A 252 -7.13 11.31 10.39
N LEU A 253 -8.35 11.50 9.87
CA LEU A 253 -9.45 10.57 10.14
C LEU A 253 -9.16 9.16 9.65
N LEU A 254 -8.59 9.02 8.44
CA LEU A 254 -8.15 7.73 7.91
C LEU A 254 -7.12 7.08 8.84
N THR A 255 -6.12 7.85 9.25
CA THR A 255 -5.04 7.38 10.12
C THR A 255 -5.61 6.94 11.47
N PHE A 256 -6.40 7.78 12.12
CA PHE A 256 -6.97 7.49 13.45
C PHE A 256 -7.94 6.31 13.43
N ALA A 257 -8.77 6.18 12.39
CA ALA A 257 -9.59 4.99 12.19
C ALA A 257 -8.73 3.72 12.07
N SER A 258 -7.60 3.78 11.37
CA SER A 258 -6.71 2.62 11.19
C SER A 258 -5.91 2.23 12.43
N VAL A 259 -5.63 3.18 13.33
CA VAL A 259 -4.85 2.93 14.56
C VAL A 259 -5.73 2.79 15.82
N GLY A 260 -7.06 2.81 15.67
CA GLY A 260 -8.00 2.66 16.79
C GLY A 260 -8.18 3.91 17.67
N LEU A 261 -7.78 5.09 17.19
CA LEU A 261 -7.98 6.38 17.89
C LEU A 261 -9.35 6.99 17.53
N GLU A 262 -10.40 6.20 17.74
CA GLU A 262 -11.74 6.54 17.29
C GLU A 262 -12.32 7.76 18.01
N LYS A 263 -12.08 7.90 19.32
CA LYS A 263 -12.60 9.02 20.12
C LYS A 263 -12.04 10.35 19.64
N GLU A 264 -10.75 10.39 19.34
CA GLU A 264 -10.06 11.54 18.76
C GLU A 264 -10.59 11.84 17.36
N ALA A 265 -10.81 10.81 16.53
CA ALA A 265 -11.37 10.98 15.19
C ALA A 265 -12.81 11.53 15.22
N ILE A 266 -13.64 11.05 16.14
CA ILE A 266 -14.99 11.55 16.40
C ILE A 266 -14.93 13.03 16.77
N HIS A 267 -14.04 13.42 17.68
CA HIS A 267 -13.88 14.81 18.10
C HIS A 267 -13.47 15.70 16.93
N ILE A 268 -12.44 15.31 16.18
CA ILE A 268 -11.98 16.04 14.98
C ILE A 268 -13.12 16.15 13.96
N SER A 269 -13.85 15.06 13.71
CA SER A 269 -14.95 15.06 12.75
C SER A 269 -16.05 16.04 13.16
N LYS A 270 -16.45 16.03 14.44
CA LYS A 270 -17.45 16.95 14.98
C LYS A 270 -17.01 18.41 14.83
N MET A 271 -15.76 18.70 15.17
CA MET A 271 -15.13 20.02 15.06
C MET A 271 -15.06 20.52 13.62
N PHE A 272 -14.63 19.68 12.68
CA PHE A 272 -14.31 20.11 11.31
C PHE A 272 -15.48 20.11 10.34
N PHE A 273 -16.40 19.15 10.50
CA PHE A 273 -17.54 18.97 9.60
C PHE A 273 -18.87 19.46 10.24
N GLY A 274 -18.82 20.42 11.17
CA GLY A 274 -20.00 21.11 11.70
C GLY A 274 -20.74 21.98 10.66
N ASP A 275 -21.71 22.78 11.09
CA ASP A 275 -22.69 23.54 10.26
C ASP A 275 -22.10 24.43 9.15
N SER A 276 -20.80 24.70 9.19
CA SER A 276 -20.08 25.60 8.28
C SER A 276 -19.38 24.91 7.10
N TYR A 277 -19.43 23.58 6.96
CA TYR A 277 -18.59 22.87 5.99
C TYR A 277 -19.34 21.82 5.15
N ASN A 278 -19.82 22.22 3.97
CA ASN A 278 -20.44 21.32 2.99
C ASN A 278 -19.38 20.62 2.14
N GLN A 279 -18.89 19.46 2.60
CA GLN A 279 -18.16 18.54 1.71
C GLN A 279 -19.15 17.58 1.04
N THR A 280 -19.00 17.36 -0.27
CA THR A 280 -19.80 16.36 -1.00
C THR A 280 -19.48 14.94 -0.51
N ALA A 281 -20.47 14.06 -0.40
CA ALA A 281 -20.33 12.65 0.03
C ALA A 281 -19.17 11.89 -0.65
N ASN A 282 -18.90 12.18 -1.92
CA ASN A 282 -17.78 11.62 -2.69
C ASN A 282 -16.39 11.89 -2.09
N THR A 283 -16.22 12.92 -1.25
CA THR A 283 -14.93 13.28 -0.64
C THR A 283 -14.61 12.43 0.60
N LEU A 284 -15.63 11.85 1.24
CA LEU A 284 -15.50 11.05 2.46
C LEU A 284 -15.65 9.54 2.24
N SER A 285 -15.89 9.08 1.01
CA SER A 285 -16.02 7.65 0.68
C SER A 285 -14.85 6.80 1.18
N ASN A 286 -13.61 7.30 1.06
CA ASN A 286 -12.42 6.63 1.59
C ASN A 286 -12.43 6.54 3.12
N VAL A 287 -12.96 7.56 3.80
CA VAL A 287 -13.10 7.58 5.26
C VAL A 287 -14.12 6.54 5.68
N TYR A 288 -15.28 6.48 5.02
CA TYR A 288 -16.31 5.46 5.25
C TYR A 288 -15.79 4.04 5.07
N PHE A 289 -15.05 3.80 3.98
CA PHE A 289 -14.43 2.49 3.75
C PHE A 289 -13.42 2.15 4.85
N SER A 290 -12.62 3.12 5.29
CA SER A 290 -11.64 2.93 6.36
C SER A 290 -12.32 2.69 7.72
N THR A 291 -13.42 3.37 8.02
CA THR A 291 -14.16 3.17 9.28
C THR A 291 -14.79 1.79 9.33
N GLU A 292 -15.42 1.35 8.23
CA GLU A 292 -16.03 0.02 8.15
C GLU A 292 -14.98 -1.08 8.26
N ARG A 293 -13.86 -0.95 7.52
CA ARG A 293 -12.76 -1.91 7.56
C ARG A 293 -12.14 -2.05 8.95
N ASN A 294 -12.01 -0.95 9.69
CA ASN A 294 -11.31 -0.95 10.98
C ASN A 294 -12.25 -1.01 12.19
N GLY A 295 -13.57 -1.04 11.97
CA GLY A 295 -14.58 -1.10 13.04
C GLY A 295 -14.70 0.20 13.83
N ALA A 296 -14.47 1.36 13.20
CA ALA A 296 -14.64 2.68 13.80
C ALA A 296 -16.07 3.21 13.56
N PHE A 297 -17.05 2.50 14.12
CA PHE A 297 -18.48 2.72 13.86
C PHE A 297 -19.06 3.95 14.55
N GLY A 298 -18.51 4.38 15.69
CA GLY A 298 -18.83 5.65 16.32
C GLY A 298 -18.41 6.84 15.45
N LEU A 299 -17.25 6.77 14.79
CA LEU A 299 -16.86 7.76 13.78
C LEU A 299 -17.83 7.72 12.59
N GLN A 300 -18.12 6.53 12.08
CA GLN A 300 -19.06 6.35 10.97
C GLN A 300 -20.45 6.94 11.26
N ARG A 301 -20.97 6.73 12.48
CA ARG A 301 -22.26 7.30 12.91
C ARG A 301 -22.26 8.83 12.86
N VAL A 302 -21.21 9.47 13.37
CA VAL A 302 -21.09 10.94 13.34
C VAL A 302 -21.05 11.48 11.91
N LEU A 303 -20.44 10.73 10.99
CA LEU A 303 -20.43 11.07 9.58
C LEU A 303 -21.83 10.85 8.95
N ASP A 304 -22.49 9.73 9.27
CA ASP A 304 -23.83 9.38 8.78
C ASP A 304 -24.92 10.35 9.26
N GLU A 305 -24.91 10.77 10.53
CA GLU A 305 -25.85 11.76 11.11
C GLU A 305 -25.89 13.09 10.33
N ARG A 306 -24.87 13.36 9.51
CA ARG A 306 -24.73 14.58 8.71
C ARG A 306 -25.07 14.35 7.24
N ASP A 307 -25.07 13.11 6.76
CA ASP A 307 -25.41 12.78 5.38
C ASP A 307 -26.83 12.21 5.29
N HIS A 308 -27.79 13.09 5.04
CA HIS A 308 -29.20 12.71 4.89
C HIS A 308 -29.45 11.70 3.75
N GLN A 309 -28.52 11.52 2.80
CA GLN A 309 -28.65 10.54 1.71
C GLN A 309 -28.20 9.13 2.11
N HIS A 310 -27.28 8.97 3.06
CA HIS A 310 -26.77 7.67 3.48
C HIS A 310 -27.62 6.97 4.55
N HIS A 311 -28.51 7.69 5.24
CA HIS A 311 -29.39 7.12 6.25
C HIS A 311 -30.33 6.01 5.74
N GLN A 312 -30.68 5.99 4.44
CA GLN A 312 -31.69 5.06 3.92
C GLN A 312 -31.17 3.65 3.60
N ASN A 313 -29.84 3.42 3.60
CA ASN A 313 -29.23 2.11 3.28
C ASN A 313 -28.39 1.51 4.42
N THR A 314 -28.63 1.94 5.67
CA THR A 314 -27.82 1.46 6.81
C THR A 314 -28.24 0.06 7.26
N SER A 315 -27.30 -0.89 7.22
CA SER A 315 -27.51 -2.28 7.67
C SER A 315 -27.69 -2.37 9.19
N LEU A 316 -28.41 -3.41 9.65
CA LEU A 316 -28.70 -3.70 11.06
C LEU A 316 -27.46 -3.67 11.96
N HIS A 317 -26.29 -4.05 11.41
CA HIS A 317 -24.99 -4.06 12.08
C HIS A 317 -24.55 -2.69 12.63
N ARG A 318 -24.92 -1.58 11.99
CA ARG A 318 -24.44 -0.23 12.35
C ARG A 318 -25.11 0.37 13.59
N LYS A 319 -26.28 -0.16 13.98
CA LYS A 319 -26.97 0.29 15.20
C LYS A 319 -26.48 -0.41 16.45
N THR A 320 -25.93 -1.60 16.29
CA THR A 320 -25.56 -2.46 17.42
C THR A 320 -24.13 -2.22 17.88
N PHE A 321 -23.21 -1.87 16.97
CA PHE A 321 -21.77 -1.76 17.25
C PHE A 321 -21.28 -0.32 17.47
N GLN A 322 -22.06 0.52 18.15
CA GLN A 322 -21.84 1.98 18.17
C GLN A 322 -20.78 2.47 19.17
N ASP A 323 -20.44 1.65 20.16
CA ASP A 323 -19.47 2.00 21.20
C ASP A 323 -18.13 1.28 21.00
N ASP A 324 -17.04 1.90 21.49
CA ASP A 324 -15.71 1.29 21.50
C ASP A 324 -15.67 0.15 22.53
N HIS A 325 -16.16 -0.99 22.08
CA HIS A 325 -16.27 -2.23 22.82
C HIS A 325 -14.97 -3.04 22.78
N LEU A 326 -14.70 -3.79 23.85
CA LEU A 326 -13.68 -4.82 23.81
C LEU A 326 -14.17 -6.00 22.96
N TYR A 327 -13.25 -6.81 22.45
CA TYR A 327 -13.59 -7.98 21.64
C TYR A 327 -14.62 -8.90 22.33
N GLU A 328 -14.54 -9.08 23.66
CA GLU A 328 -15.51 -9.89 24.40
C GLU A 328 -16.94 -9.35 24.36
N ASP A 329 -17.09 -8.02 24.39
CA ASP A 329 -18.39 -7.37 24.35
C ASP A 329 -19.04 -7.57 22.97
N TYR A 330 -18.26 -7.53 21.90
CA TYR A 330 -18.72 -7.85 20.55
C TYR A 330 -19.24 -9.28 20.43
N ILE A 331 -18.53 -10.26 21.02
CA ILE A 331 -18.98 -11.66 21.01
C ILE A 331 -20.30 -11.84 21.78
N ARG A 332 -20.43 -11.20 22.95
CA ARG A 332 -21.69 -11.20 23.72
C ARG A 332 -22.82 -10.58 22.90
N LEU A 333 -22.57 -9.44 22.28
CA LEU A 333 -23.56 -8.74 21.47
C LEU A 333 -24.04 -9.56 20.28
N ILE A 334 -23.12 -10.23 19.56
CA ILE A 334 -23.47 -11.12 18.46
C ILE A 334 -24.29 -12.32 18.97
N SER A 335 -23.95 -12.83 20.16
CA SER A 335 -24.73 -13.89 20.81
C SER A 335 -26.15 -13.43 21.13
N ASP A 336 -26.31 -12.22 21.67
CA ASP A 336 -27.61 -11.66 22.07
C ASP A 336 -28.53 -11.41 20.87
N ILE A 337 -27.96 -11.02 19.72
CA ILE A 337 -28.71 -10.86 18.46
C ILE A 337 -29.13 -12.23 17.89
N GLY A 338 -28.39 -13.31 18.19
CA GLY A 338 -28.68 -14.65 17.69
C GLY A 338 -28.35 -14.84 16.21
N LEU A 339 -27.30 -14.19 15.70
CA LEU A 339 -26.91 -14.28 14.29
C LEU A 339 -26.46 -15.71 13.90
N ASN A 340 -27.00 -16.22 12.79
CA ASN A 340 -26.61 -17.50 12.20
C ASN A 340 -25.57 -17.31 11.07
N LEU A 341 -24.30 -17.40 11.45
CA LEU A 341 -23.15 -17.17 10.55
C LEU A 341 -22.91 -18.31 9.53
N PHE A 342 -23.70 -19.39 9.57
CA PHE A 342 -23.68 -20.44 8.55
C PHE A 342 -24.58 -20.12 7.35
N GLU A 343 -25.62 -19.32 7.55
CA GLU A 343 -26.63 -19.04 6.52
C GLU A 343 -26.44 -17.65 5.93
N GLU A 344 -26.04 -16.68 6.74
CA GLU A 344 -25.93 -15.28 6.36
C GLU A 344 -24.48 -14.77 6.37
N GLU A 345 -24.19 -13.89 5.41
CA GLU A 345 -22.90 -13.19 5.33
C GLU A 345 -23.00 -11.86 6.09
N HIS A 346 -22.11 -11.64 7.05
CA HIS A 346 -22.07 -10.43 7.86
C HIS A 346 -20.66 -9.81 7.86
N PRO A 347 -20.49 -8.50 7.64
CA PRO A 347 -19.18 -7.86 7.54
C PRO A 347 -18.49 -7.71 8.92
N LEU A 348 -18.09 -8.83 9.53
CA LEU A 348 -17.51 -8.90 10.87
C LEU A 348 -15.98 -9.00 10.86
N ASP A 349 -15.33 -8.88 9.70
CA ASP A 349 -13.87 -8.94 9.53
C ASP A 349 -13.14 -7.87 10.37
N PHE A 350 -13.80 -6.75 10.69
CA PHE A 350 -13.24 -5.71 11.56
C PHE A 350 -12.89 -6.23 12.95
N LEU A 351 -13.52 -7.30 13.44
CA LEU A 351 -13.22 -7.85 14.76
C LEU A 351 -11.77 -8.36 14.88
N LEU A 352 -11.11 -8.65 13.75
CA LEU A 352 -9.67 -8.93 13.73
C LEU A 352 -8.85 -7.76 14.30
N THR A 353 -9.29 -6.51 14.14
CA THR A 353 -8.59 -5.33 14.69
C THR A 353 -8.78 -5.16 16.19
N LYS A 354 -9.78 -5.84 16.77
CA LYS A 354 -10.07 -5.80 18.22
C LYS A 354 -9.37 -6.92 19.00
N LEU A 355 -8.69 -7.84 18.31
CA LEU A 355 -7.89 -8.87 18.97
C LEU A 355 -6.56 -8.32 19.50
N PRO A 356 -5.96 -8.96 20.52
CA PRO A 356 -4.67 -8.55 21.06
C PRO A 356 -3.57 -8.47 20.00
N ASN A 357 -2.90 -7.33 19.91
CA ASN A 357 -1.73 -7.13 19.05
C ASN A 357 -0.41 -7.55 19.74
N GLU A 358 -0.44 -7.84 21.03
CA GLU A 358 0.73 -8.23 21.82
C GLU A 358 1.17 -9.67 21.54
N HIS A 359 2.45 -9.95 21.83
CA HIS A 359 3.02 -11.29 21.70
C HIS A 359 2.60 -12.22 22.86
N LEU A 360 1.32 -12.58 22.94
CA LEU A 360 0.79 -13.58 23.89
C LEU A 360 1.37 -15.01 23.74
N SER A 361 1.63 -15.70 24.85
CA SER A 361 1.96 -17.13 24.84
C SER A 361 0.74 -17.99 24.43
N VAL A 362 0.95 -19.28 24.14
CA VAL A 362 -0.15 -20.21 23.83
C VAL A 362 -1.15 -20.29 24.99
N GLU A 363 -0.64 -20.39 26.22
CA GLU A 363 -1.48 -20.40 27.42
C GLU A 363 -2.31 -19.12 27.55
N GLN A 364 -1.71 -17.95 27.30
CA GLN A 364 -2.42 -16.67 27.31
C GLN A 364 -3.49 -16.60 26.21
N TRP A 365 -3.26 -17.17 25.03
CA TRP A 365 -4.29 -17.29 23.99
C TRP A 365 -5.43 -18.23 24.40
N CYS A 366 -5.13 -19.37 25.02
CA CYS A 366 -6.17 -20.27 25.54
C CYS A 366 -7.00 -19.60 26.64
N GLN A 367 -6.36 -18.88 27.57
CA GLN A 367 -7.05 -18.08 28.59
C GLN A 367 -7.91 -16.98 27.96
N PHE A 368 -7.40 -16.29 26.93
CA PHE A 368 -8.16 -15.30 26.18
C PHE A 368 -9.37 -15.93 25.48
N PHE A 369 -9.19 -17.09 24.84
CA PHE A 369 -10.26 -17.83 24.19
C PHE A 369 -11.36 -18.16 25.18
N GLU A 370 -11.04 -18.77 26.33
CA GLU A 370 -12.04 -19.12 27.35
C GLU A 370 -12.74 -17.89 27.93
N ARG A 371 -12.01 -16.80 28.19
CA ARG A 371 -12.60 -15.55 28.68
C ARG A 371 -13.60 -14.95 27.68
N THR A 372 -13.29 -15.04 26.38
CA THR A 372 -14.07 -14.41 25.31
C THR A 372 -15.00 -15.38 24.59
N ARG A 373 -15.11 -16.62 25.09
CA ARG A 373 -15.89 -17.70 24.51
C ARG A 373 -17.39 -17.33 24.49
N PRO A 374 -18.09 -17.59 23.37
CA PRO A 374 -19.55 -17.44 23.33
C PRO A 374 -20.24 -18.30 24.40
N PRO A 375 -21.36 -17.84 24.98
CA PRO A 375 -22.10 -18.63 25.97
C PRO A 375 -22.61 -19.93 25.34
N LYS A 376 -22.78 -20.99 26.16
CA LYS A 376 -23.22 -22.31 25.67
C LYS A 376 -24.59 -22.30 24.99
N THR A 377 -25.40 -21.28 25.24
CA THR A 377 -26.71 -21.04 24.62
C THR A 377 -26.62 -20.37 23.25
N ALA A 378 -25.45 -19.86 22.86
CA ALA A 378 -25.25 -19.22 21.57
C ALA A 378 -25.34 -20.22 20.40
N PRO A 379 -25.68 -19.76 19.18
CA PRO A 379 -25.62 -20.59 17.99
C PRO A 379 -24.22 -21.20 17.78
N ALA A 380 -24.16 -22.46 17.35
CA ALA A 380 -22.89 -23.14 17.06
C ALA A 380 -22.02 -22.40 16.03
N SER A 381 -22.66 -21.66 15.12
CA SER A 381 -22.00 -20.80 14.14
C SER A 381 -21.14 -19.71 14.77
N LEU A 382 -21.52 -19.19 15.94
CA LEU A 382 -20.75 -18.17 16.63
C LEU A 382 -19.48 -18.75 17.25
N LEU A 383 -19.53 -19.96 17.81
CA LEU A 383 -18.34 -20.63 18.34
C LEU A 383 -17.35 -20.99 17.22
N ALA A 384 -17.84 -21.48 16.08
CA ALA A 384 -17.02 -21.73 14.90
C ALA A 384 -16.39 -20.44 14.36
N PHE A 385 -17.17 -19.36 14.27
CA PHE A 385 -16.68 -18.04 13.85
C PHE A 385 -15.61 -17.50 14.79
N HIS A 386 -15.84 -17.54 16.09
CA HIS A 386 -14.91 -17.07 17.12
C HIS A 386 -13.56 -17.79 17.04
N LEU A 387 -13.60 -19.12 16.92
CA LEU A 387 -12.40 -19.95 16.72
C LEU A 387 -11.67 -19.59 15.42
N ASN A 388 -12.41 -19.49 14.31
CA ASN A 388 -11.83 -19.17 13.01
C ASN A 388 -11.15 -17.79 13.00
N LEU A 389 -11.74 -16.81 13.69
CA LEU A 389 -11.24 -15.45 13.77
C LEU A 389 -9.92 -15.37 14.57
N ILE A 390 -9.87 -16.03 15.73
CA ILE A 390 -8.64 -16.14 16.53
C ILE A 390 -7.53 -16.84 15.75
N LEU A 391 -7.83 -17.99 15.13
CA LEU A 391 -6.84 -18.72 14.32
C LEU A 391 -6.35 -17.88 13.12
N THR A 392 -7.25 -17.14 12.46
CA THR A 392 -6.89 -16.24 11.35
C THR A 392 -5.94 -15.15 11.81
N HIS A 393 -6.22 -14.53 12.96
CA HIS A 393 -5.38 -13.47 13.52
C HIS A 393 -4.00 -13.97 13.92
N VAL A 394 -3.94 -15.10 14.65
CA VAL A 394 -2.68 -15.70 15.06
C VAL A 394 -1.88 -16.11 13.82
N ALA A 395 -2.54 -16.65 12.79
CA ALA A 395 -1.89 -17.02 11.53
C ALA A 395 -1.30 -15.85 10.74
N ALA A 396 -1.82 -14.64 10.92
CA ALA A 396 -1.26 -13.44 10.29
C ALA A 396 0.00 -12.92 11.00
N HIS A 397 0.20 -13.24 12.29
CA HIS A 397 1.20 -12.59 13.14
C HIS A 397 2.22 -13.55 13.79
N ARG A 398 2.05 -14.87 13.65
CA ARG A 398 2.89 -15.90 14.31
C ARG A 398 3.44 -16.93 13.35
N SER A 399 4.41 -17.71 13.82
CA SER A 399 4.99 -18.83 13.10
C SER A 399 4.02 -20.02 13.01
N ALA A 400 4.20 -20.86 11.98
CA ALA A 400 3.37 -22.06 11.78
C ALA A 400 3.39 -23.02 12.98
N GLY A 401 4.56 -23.26 13.59
CA GLY A 401 4.66 -24.10 14.80
C GLY A 401 3.84 -23.55 15.97
N PHE A 402 3.83 -22.23 16.18
CA PHE A 402 3.00 -21.60 17.21
C PHE A 402 1.50 -21.82 16.95
N ILE A 403 1.08 -21.65 15.68
CA ILE A 403 -0.32 -21.82 15.28
C ILE A 403 -0.75 -23.27 15.46
N ILE A 404 0.09 -24.24 15.10
CA ILE A 404 -0.19 -25.67 15.22
C ILE A 404 -0.25 -26.08 16.69
N LEU A 405 0.61 -25.52 17.54
CA LEU A 405 0.54 -25.73 18.98
C LEU A 405 -0.74 -25.14 19.60
N LEU A 406 -1.08 -23.91 19.25
CA LEU A 406 -2.34 -23.31 19.71
C LEU A 406 -3.54 -24.11 19.24
N TRP A 407 -3.55 -24.51 17.96
CA TRP A 407 -4.59 -25.36 17.40
C TRP A 407 -4.68 -26.70 18.14
N HIS A 408 -3.56 -27.37 18.41
CA HIS A 408 -3.53 -28.58 19.22
C HIS A 408 -4.24 -28.37 20.56
N CYS A 409 -3.80 -27.40 21.37
CA CYS A 409 -4.41 -27.12 22.68
C CYS A 409 -5.92 -26.80 22.57
N LEU A 410 -6.32 -25.97 21.60
CA LEU A 410 -7.72 -25.63 21.40
C LEU A 410 -8.59 -26.84 21.04
N ILE A 411 -8.05 -27.78 20.26
CA ILE A 411 -8.78 -28.99 19.87
C ILE A 411 -8.76 -30.02 20.99
N THR A 412 -7.58 -30.44 21.47
CA THR A 412 -7.43 -31.56 22.40
C THR A 412 -7.78 -31.19 23.84
N ASP A 413 -7.38 -30.00 24.29
CA ASP A 413 -7.48 -29.64 25.71
C ASP A 413 -8.81 -28.91 25.99
N HIS A 414 -9.35 -28.20 24.99
CA HIS A 414 -10.58 -27.40 25.11
C HIS A 414 -11.81 -28.00 24.39
N GLY A 415 -11.67 -29.16 23.74
CA GLY A 415 -12.79 -29.89 23.14
C GLY A 415 -13.53 -29.11 22.05
N LEU A 416 -12.78 -28.48 21.15
CA LEU A 416 -13.31 -27.63 20.07
C LEU A 416 -13.36 -28.32 18.71
N GLU A 417 -13.33 -29.66 18.68
CA GLU A 417 -13.32 -30.49 17.47
C GLU A 417 -14.48 -30.11 16.54
N LYS A 418 -15.71 -30.13 17.07
CA LYS A 418 -16.92 -29.82 16.31
C LYS A 418 -16.92 -28.38 15.79
N ALA A 419 -16.55 -27.42 16.63
CA ALA A 419 -16.50 -26.02 16.25
C ALA A 419 -15.46 -25.77 15.14
N PHE A 420 -14.32 -26.45 15.20
CA PHE A 420 -13.30 -26.39 14.16
C PHE A 420 -13.78 -27.01 12.85
N MET A 421 -14.40 -28.19 12.94
CA MET A 421 -14.99 -28.85 11.77
C MET A 421 -16.08 -27.99 11.14
N ASP A 422 -16.87 -27.25 11.92
CA ASP A 422 -17.92 -26.37 11.40
C ASP A 422 -17.39 -25.08 10.73
N THR A 423 -16.09 -24.75 10.83
CA THR A 423 -15.55 -23.49 10.26
C THR A 423 -15.71 -23.37 8.74
N HIS A 424 -15.77 -24.49 8.00
CA HIS A 424 -16.00 -24.47 6.54
C HIS A 424 -17.43 -24.07 6.17
N ARG A 425 -18.39 -24.17 7.11
CA ARG A 425 -19.80 -23.81 6.90
C ARG A 425 -20.04 -22.31 7.04
N LEU A 426 -19.09 -21.56 7.60
CA LEU A 426 -19.19 -20.12 7.76
C LEU A 426 -19.28 -19.44 6.40
N LYS A 427 -20.32 -18.61 6.18
CA LYS A 427 -20.59 -18.04 4.86
C LYS A 427 -19.49 -17.11 4.35
N LEU A 428 -18.93 -16.30 5.25
CA LEU A 428 -17.81 -15.37 5.01
C LEU A 428 -16.49 -16.09 4.71
N SER A 429 -16.34 -17.34 5.15
CA SER A 429 -15.06 -18.06 5.22
C SER A 429 -14.95 -19.24 4.25
N GLN A 430 -15.71 -19.26 3.16
CA GLN A 430 -15.66 -20.35 2.16
C GLN A 430 -14.24 -20.61 1.61
N HIS A 431 -13.32 -19.65 1.76
CA HIS A 431 -11.88 -19.79 1.43
C HIS A 431 -10.94 -19.44 2.59
N ARG A 432 -11.44 -19.41 3.83
CA ARG A 432 -10.71 -19.06 5.07
C ARG A 432 -11.12 -19.94 6.25
N SER A 433 -11.54 -21.17 6.01
CA SER A 433 -11.83 -22.15 7.05
C SER A 433 -10.58 -22.55 7.83
N GLY A 434 -10.75 -23.23 8.97
CA GLY A 434 -9.66 -23.67 9.85
C GLY A 434 -8.52 -24.37 9.10
N PHE A 435 -8.84 -25.31 8.21
CA PHE A 435 -7.83 -26.01 7.41
C PHE A 435 -7.13 -25.10 6.38
N HIS A 436 -7.84 -24.15 5.75
CA HIS A 436 -7.20 -23.17 4.86
C HIS A 436 -6.23 -22.26 5.61
N ILE A 437 -6.56 -21.89 6.85
CA ILE A 437 -5.69 -21.10 7.74
C ILE A 437 -4.40 -21.87 8.04
N LEU A 438 -4.51 -23.16 8.38
CA LEU A 438 -3.34 -24.02 8.64
C LEU A 438 -2.47 -24.19 7.39
N ILE A 439 -3.06 -24.46 6.22
CA ILE A 439 -2.32 -24.60 4.95
C ILE A 439 -1.60 -23.29 4.60
N ARG A 440 -2.26 -22.15 4.81
CA ARG A 440 -1.63 -20.83 4.62
C ARG A 440 -0.43 -20.64 5.55
N ALA A 441 -0.57 -20.98 6.82
CA ALA A 441 0.52 -20.90 7.79
C ALA A 441 1.71 -21.77 7.36
N ILE A 442 1.45 -23.00 6.93
CA ILE A 442 2.45 -23.93 6.38
C ILE A 442 3.20 -23.31 5.20
N GLY A 443 2.49 -22.70 4.25
CA GLY A 443 3.12 -22.08 3.08
C GLY A 443 3.94 -20.82 3.38
N THR A 444 3.81 -20.25 4.57
CA THR A 444 4.62 -19.11 5.03
C THR A 444 5.83 -19.52 5.86
N SER A 445 5.92 -20.79 6.28
CA SER A 445 6.99 -21.27 7.14
C SER A 445 8.00 -22.11 6.37
N SER A 446 9.26 -21.95 6.78
CA SER A 446 10.43 -22.66 6.28
C SER A 446 10.60 -24.07 6.83
N SER A 447 9.80 -24.47 7.82
CA SER A 447 10.02 -25.67 8.64
C SER A 447 8.75 -26.52 8.80
N THR A 448 7.88 -26.53 7.78
CA THR A 448 6.58 -27.21 7.83
C THR A 448 6.26 -28.03 6.57
N LYS A 449 7.29 -28.50 5.88
CA LYS A 449 7.18 -29.31 4.67
C LYS A 449 6.47 -30.64 4.96
N LEU A 450 6.91 -31.34 6.02
CA LEU A 450 6.35 -32.62 6.45
C LEU A 450 4.98 -32.43 7.08
N SER A 451 4.83 -31.39 7.90
CA SER A 451 3.54 -31.01 8.48
C SER A 451 2.51 -30.72 7.39
N GLY A 452 2.91 -30.02 6.33
CA GLY A 452 2.06 -29.80 5.15
C GLY A 452 1.66 -31.08 4.46
N TYR A 453 2.59 -32.04 4.33
CA TYR A 453 2.31 -33.33 3.71
C TYR A 453 1.32 -34.14 4.53
N GLU A 454 1.51 -34.20 5.85
CA GLU A 454 0.63 -34.93 6.76
C GLU A 454 -0.80 -34.36 6.73
N LEU A 455 -0.93 -33.04 6.80
CA LEU A 455 -2.23 -32.38 6.69
C LEU A 455 -2.89 -32.67 5.34
N PHE A 456 -2.14 -32.53 4.25
CA PHE A 456 -2.67 -32.77 2.91
C PHE A 456 -3.12 -34.23 2.73
N ARG A 457 -2.31 -35.19 3.19
CA ARG A 457 -2.61 -36.63 3.16
C ARG A 457 -3.91 -36.92 3.93
N PHE A 458 -4.02 -36.41 5.15
CA PHE A 458 -5.22 -36.55 5.96
C PHE A 458 -6.45 -36.01 5.23
N LEU A 459 -6.39 -34.78 4.70
CA LEU A 459 -7.53 -34.14 4.03
C LEU A 459 -7.95 -34.86 2.74
N LYS A 460 -7.02 -35.45 1.97
CA LYS A 460 -7.34 -36.23 0.76
C LYS A 460 -7.91 -37.61 1.08
N GLN A 461 -7.43 -38.26 2.13
CA GLN A 461 -7.82 -39.63 2.50
C GLN A 461 -9.07 -39.67 3.37
N SER A 462 -9.31 -38.64 4.18
CA SER A 462 -10.39 -38.61 5.16
C SER A 462 -11.77 -38.70 4.50
N ALA A 463 -12.49 -39.78 4.81
CA ALA A 463 -13.90 -39.96 4.42
C ALA A 463 -14.82 -38.93 5.08
N LEU A 464 -14.38 -38.32 6.19
CA LEU A 464 -15.12 -37.30 6.96
C LEU A 464 -15.46 -36.06 6.12
N LEU A 465 -14.61 -35.76 5.13
CA LEU A 465 -14.75 -34.63 4.23
C LEU A 465 -15.44 -35.01 2.91
N LYS A 466 -15.98 -36.23 2.77
CA LYS A 466 -16.69 -36.70 1.57
C LYS A 466 -18.19 -36.87 1.80
N SER A 467 -18.70 -36.58 3.00
CA SER A 467 -20.13 -36.59 3.29
C SER A 467 -20.83 -35.39 2.61
N ALA A 468 -22.12 -35.55 2.27
CA ALA A 468 -22.88 -34.62 1.43
C ALA A 468 -22.99 -33.18 1.96
N ASN A 469 -22.68 -32.94 3.25
CA ASN A 469 -22.87 -31.65 3.91
C ASN A 469 -21.57 -30.99 4.45
N SER A 470 -20.39 -31.61 4.29
CA SER A 470 -19.13 -31.06 4.85
C SER A 470 -17.88 -31.40 4.05
N CYS A 471 -17.82 -31.03 2.77
CA CYS A 471 -16.64 -31.26 1.95
C CYS A 471 -15.66 -30.09 2.04
N PHE A 472 -14.49 -30.30 2.65
CA PHE A 472 -13.37 -29.40 2.48
C PHE A 472 -12.87 -29.51 1.04
N ILE A 473 -12.85 -28.39 0.33
CA ILE A 473 -12.44 -28.32 -1.06
C ILE A 473 -11.13 -27.54 -1.13
N PHE A 474 -10.08 -28.17 -1.63
CA PHE A 474 -8.82 -27.48 -1.89
C PHE A 474 -9.02 -26.37 -2.93
N THR A 475 -8.40 -25.22 -2.68
CA THR A 475 -8.31 -24.10 -3.61
C THR A 475 -6.95 -24.06 -4.29
N GLU A 476 -6.82 -23.32 -5.40
CA GLU A 476 -5.51 -23.08 -6.03
C GLU A 476 -4.50 -22.44 -5.07
N THR A 477 -5.00 -21.61 -4.14
CA THR A 477 -4.16 -20.94 -3.14
C THR A 477 -3.60 -21.94 -2.13
N ASP A 478 -4.36 -22.96 -1.77
CA ASP A 478 -3.89 -24.02 -0.87
C ASP A 478 -2.74 -24.80 -1.50
N TYR A 479 -2.91 -25.24 -2.75
CA TYR A 479 -1.85 -25.92 -3.50
C TYR A 479 -0.60 -25.06 -3.61
N ARG A 480 -0.75 -23.78 -3.96
CA ARG A 480 0.38 -22.83 -4.00
C ARG A 480 1.11 -22.75 -2.66
N ASN A 481 0.38 -22.66 -1.54
CA ASN A 481 0.99 -22.59 -0.22
C ASN A 481 1.72 -23.89 0.14
N LEU A 482 1.14 -25.05 -0.16
CA LEU A 482 1.79 -26.34 0.05
C LEU A 482 3.09 -26.45 -0.76
N MET A 483 3.07 -26.14 -2.06
CA MET A 483 4.29 -26.15 -2.88
C MET A 483 5.33 -25.11 -2.42
N ARG A 484 4.88 -23.93 -1.96
CA ARG A 484 5.77 -22.91 -1.40
C ARG A 484 6.55 -23.41 -0.17
N SER A 485 5.95 -24.26 0.66
CA SER A 485 6.67 -24.87 1.79
C SER A 485 7.81 -25.80 1.36
N CYS A 486 7.84 -26.25 0.10
CA CYS A 486 8.89 -27.12 -0.45
C CYS A 486 10.03 -26.38 -1.16
N THR A 487 9.97 -25.05 -1.29
CA THR A 487 10.95 -24.29 -2.08
C THR A 487 12.27 -24.08 -1.34
N GLN A 488 12.26 -24.09 0.00
CA GLN A 488 13.47 -23.93 0.81
C GLN A 488 14.08 -25.31 1.09
N LYS A 489 15.35 -25.51 0.70
CA LYS A 489 15.99 -26.84 0.55
C LYS A 489 15.18 -27.79 -0.34
N SER A 490 15.04 -27.38 -1.61
CA SER A 490 14.48 -28.13 -2.75
C SER A 490 14.11 -29.59 -2.45
N ASN A 491 12.82 -29.86 -2.23
CA ASN A 491 12.29 -31.22 -2.19
C ASN A 491 11.40 -31.47 -3.42
N PRO A 492 11.98 -31.92 -4.54
CA PRO A 492 11.24 -32.12 -5.79
C PRO A 492 10.16 -33.19 -5.66
N ILE A 493 10.31 -34.17 -4.77
CA ILE A 493 9.36 -35.29 -4.66
C ILE A 493 8.03 -34.82 -4.07
N ILE A 494 8.04 -34.19 -2.89
CA ILE A 494 6.82 -33.66 -2.25
C ILE A 494 6.17 -32.59 -3.12
N MET A 495 6.99 -31.74 -3.75
CA MET A 495 6.47 -30.69 -4.60
C MET A 495 5.81 -31.23 -5.88
N ASN A 496 6.41 -32.23 -6.54
CA ASN A 496 5.78 -32.92 -7.67
C ASN A 496 4.52 -33.69 -7.23
N TYR A 497 4.47 -34.20 -6.00
CA TYR A 497 3.26 -34.81 -5.43
C TYR A 497 2.11 -33.80 -5.28
N TYR A 498 2.37 -32.59 -4.78
CA TYR A 498 1.34 -31.54 -4.76
C TYR A 498 0.94 -31.08 -6.17
N LEU A 499 1.90 -30.96 -7.09
CA LEU A 499 1.64 -30.58 -8.47
C LEU A 499 0.79 -31.62 -9.21
N TYR A 500 1.08 -32.91 -9.01
CA TYR A 500 0.26 -34.02 -9.51
C TYR A 500 -1.20 -33.85 -9.08
N ASN A 501 -1.43 -33.68 -7.78
CA ASN A 501 -2.77 -33.53 -7.24
C ASN A 501 -3.46 -32.23 -7.69
N TYR A 502 -2.70 -31.15 -7.86
CA TYR A 502 -3.21 -29.91 -8.43
C TYR A 502 -3.76 -30.12 -9.84
N PHE A 503 -3.05 -30.87 -10.71
CA PHE A 503 -3.51 -31.10 -12.07
C PHE A 503 -4.69 -32.05 -12.18
N VAL A 504 -4.80 -33.01 -11.25
CA VAL A 504 -6.00 -33.85 -11.11
C VAL A 504 -7.22 -32.99 -10.78
N ASP A 505 -7.08 -32.00 -9.89
CA ASP A 505 -8.21 -31.19 -9.39
C ASP A 505 -8.53 -29.96 -10.27
N PHE A 506 -7.50 -29.32 -10.86
CA PHE A 506 -7.60 -28.01 -11.54
C PHE A 506 -7.08 -28.00 -12.98
N GLY A 507 -6.50 -29.08 -13.49
CA GLY A 507 -5.84 -29.09 -14.80
C GLY A 507 -6.74 -28.66 -15.96
N GLY A 508 -8.02 -29.08 -15.95
CA GLY A 508 -9.01 -28.70 -16.96
C GLY A 508 -9.42 -27.23 -16.90
N LYS A 509 -9.37 -26.59 -15.72
CA LYS A 509 -9.69 -25.16 -15.52
C LYS A 509 -8.61 -24.22 -16.09
N CYS A 510 -7.43 -24.75 -16.38
CA CYS A 510 -6.33 -23.99 -16.98
C CYS A 510 -6.49 -23.80 -18.51
N ILE A 511 -7.51 -24.41 -19.13
CA ILE A 511 -7.78 -24.28 -20.56
C ILE A 511 -8.55 -22.98 -20.83
N LYS A 512 -8.06 -22.20 -21.80
CA LYS A 512 -8.73 -21.01 -22.33
C LYS A 512 -8.97 -21.20 -23.82
N VAL A 513 -10.25 -21.13 -24.20
CA VAL A 513 -10.68 -21.14 -25.61
C VAL A 513 -10.69 -19.69 -26.10
N GLY A 514 -9.70 -19.30 -26.89
CA GLY A 514 -9.65 -18.01 -27.57
C GLY A 514 -10.29 -18.08 -28.96
N PRO A 515 -10.55 -16.91 -29.60
CA PRO A 515 -11.13 -16.85 -30.95
C PRO A 515 -10.20 -17.43 -32.03
N GLU A 516 -8.89 -17.52 -31.80
CA GLU A 516 -7.91 -17.98 -32.79
C GLU A 516 -7.13 -19.24 -32.35
N ALA A 517 -7.14 -19.61 -31.07
CA ALA A 517 -6.42 -20.79 -30.57
C ALA A 517 -6.95 -21.30 -29.22
N LEU A 518 -6.82 -22.61 -29.03
CA LEU A 518 -6.92 -23.26 -27.73
C LEU A 518 -5.59 -23.06 -27.00
N THR A 519 -5.61 -22.43 -25.83
CA THR A 519 -4.38 -22.22 -25.04
C THR A 519 -4.55 -22.79 -23.64
N TRP A 520 -3.54 -23.48 -23.15
CA TRP A 520 -3.49 -23.94 -21.77
C TRP A 520 -2.55 -23.02 -20.97
N ASN A 521 -3.07 -22.44 -19.90
CA ASN A 521 -2.37 -21.44 -19.11
C ASN A 521 -2.62 -21.66 -17.62
N LEU A 522 -1.55 -21.85 -16.85
CA LEU A 522 -1.60 -21.77 -15.39
C LEU A 522 -2.14 -20.40 -14.93
N SER A 523 -2.78 -20.40 -13.76
CA SER A 523 -3.24 -19.17 -13.12
C SER A 523 -2.08 -18.25 -12.75
N ALA A 524 -2.39 -16.95 -12.59
CA ALA A 524 -1.37 -15.94 -12.26
C ALA A 524 -0.66 -16.24 -10.93
N SER A 525 -1.38 -16.80 -9.96
CA SER A 525 -0.83 -17.23 -8.67
C SER A 525 0.24 -18.32 -8.84
N PHE A 526 0.00 -19.32 -9.70
CA PHE A 526 0.97 -20.36 -10.02
C PHE A 526 2.16 -19.84 -10.81
N LYS A 527 1.93 -18.95 -11.78
CA LYS A 527 3.02 -18.29 -12.54
C LYS A 527 3.97 -17.55 -11.61
N SER A 528 3.44 -16.81 -10.63
CA SER A 528 4.28 -16.10 -9.64
C SER A 528 5.11 -17.05 -8.76
N LEU A 529 4.60 -18.25 -8.45
CA LEU A 529 5.35 -19.26 -7.72
C LEU A 529 6.52 -19.80 -8.57
N LEU A 530 6.27 -20.10 -9.85
CA LEU A 530 7.31 -20.55 -10.79
C LEU A 530 8.43 -19.50 -10.96
N GLU A 531 8.06 -18.23 -11.07
CA GLU A 531 9.03 -17.12 -11.12
C GLU A 531 9.87 -17.04 -9.84
N THR A 532 9.22 -17.16 -8.67
CA THR A 532 9.91 -17.16 -7.37
C THR A 532 10.88 -18.34 -7.25
N MET A 533 10.48 -19.52 -7.71
CA MET A 533 11.31 -20.72 -7.71
C MET A 533 12.54 -20.55 -8.61
N HIS A 534 12.36 -20.02 -9.82
CA HIS A 534 13.44 -19.74 -10.75
C HIS A 534 14.46 -18.75 -10.17
N LEU A 535 13.97 -17.68 -9.51
CA LEU A 535 14.82 -16.70 -8.82
C LEU A 535 15.57 -17.29 -7.61
N SER A 536 15.01 -18.29 -6.94
CA SER A 536 15.67 -19.00 -5.84
C SER A 536 16.69 -20.06 -6.28
N GLY A 537 16.98 -20.17 -7.57
CA GLY A 537 17.92 -21.16 -8.11
C GLY A 537 17.38 -22.59 -8.15
N TYR A 538 16.06 -22.75 -8.03
CA TYR A 538 15.39 -24.03 -8.19
C TYR A 538 15.26 -24.33 -9.69
N ASP A 539 16.13 -25.19 -10.22
CA ASP A 539 16.12 -25.62 -11.63
C ASP A 539 15.85 -27.14 -11.73
N ASP A 540 14.61 -27.54 -11.48
CA ASP A 540 14.17 -28.91 -11.79
C ASP A 540 13.57 -28.93 -13.20
N GLY A 541 14.40 -29.27 -14.19
CA GLY A 541 13.94 -29.46 -15.55
C GLY A 541 12.83 -30.50 -15.68
N ALA A 542 12.74 -31.49 -14.78
CA ALA A 542 11.65 -32.46 -14.76
C ALA A 542 10.31 -31.82 -14.36
N PHE A 543 10.32 -30.90 -13.38
CA PHE A 543 9.13 -30.17 -12.95
C PHE A 543 8.50 -29.34 -14.07
N LEU A 544 9.30 -28.57 -14.82
CA LEU A 544 8.82 -27.80 -15.97
C LEU A 544 8.37 -28.69 -17.14
N ASN A 545 9.06 -29.82 -17.36
CA ASN A 545 8.68 -30.80 -18.38
C ASN A 545 7.32 -31.46 -18.07
N ASN A 546 7.04 -31.77 -16.80
CA ASN A 546 5.75 -32.33 -16.37
C ASN A 546 4.60 -31.34 -16.62
N ILE A 547 4.81 -30.06 -16.30
CA ILE A 547 3.83 -28.99 -16.58
C ILE A 547 3.56 -28.89 -18.08
N ARG A 548 4.62 -28.90 -18.92
CA ARG A 548 4.48 -28.81 -20.38
C ARG A 548 3.74 -30.03 -20.95
N ALA A 549 4.11 -31.25 -20.52
CA ALA A 549 3.48 -32.48 -20.97
C ALA A 549 1.97 -32.52 -20.66
N ILE A 550 1.55 -31.98 -19.51
CA ILE A 550 0.13 -31.87 -19.16
C ILE A 550 -0.58 -30.82 -20.00
N GLY A 551 0.05 -29.66 -20.23
CA GLY A 551 -0.48 -28.64 -21.11
C GLY A 551 -0.70 -29.17 -22.53
N ASP A 552 0.30 -29.84 -23.09
CA ASP A 552 0.24 -30.46 -24.42
C ASP A 552 -0.86 -31.53 -24.48
N TRP A 553 -1.01 -32.35 -23.44
CA TRP A 553 -2.08 -33.34 -23.38
C TRP A 553 -3.46 -32.67 -23.42
N TYR A 554 -3.70 -31.64 -22.59
CA TYR A 554 -4.98 -30.94 -22.56
C TYR A 554 -5.28 -30.23 -23.87
N VAL A 555 -4.29 -29.60 -24.51
CA VAL A 555 -4.47 -28.96 -25.83
C VAL A 555 -4.85 -29.99 -26.90
N ASN A 556 -4.20 -31.15 -26.90
CA ASN A 556 -4.42 -32.19 -27.92
C ASN A 556 -5.71 -32.99 -27.72
N ASN A 557 -6.29 -33.02 -26.52
CA ASN A 557 -7.42 -33.87 -26.16
C ASN A 557 -8.67 -33.09 -25.75
N PHE A 558 -8.70 -31.76 -25.91
CA PHE A 558 -9.88 -30.96 -25.56
C PHE A 558 -11.00 -31.11 -26.59
N PRO A 559 -12.17 -31.65 -26.24
CA PRO A 559 -13.29 -31.72 -27.17
C PRO A 559 -13.93 -30.34 -27.30
N LEU A 560 -13.93 -29.78 -28.51
CA LEU A 560 -14.56 -28.49 -28.82
C LEU A 560 -16.07 -28.49 -28.57
N GLU A 561 -16.71 -29.67 -28.64
CA GLU A 561 -18.15 -29.86 -28.54
C GLU A 561 -18.67 -29.89 -27.10
N THR A 562 -17.93 -30.48 -26.16
CA THR A 562 -18.38 -30.67 -24.76
C THR A 562 -17.86 -29.60 -23.80
N LYS A 563 -16.95 -28.72 -24.25
CA LYS A 563 -16.27 -27.69 -23.42
C LYS A 563 -15.71 -28.24 -22.09
N GLY A 564 -15.31 -29.51 -22.08
CA GLY A 564 -14.81 -30.17 -20.89
C GLY A 564 -13.89 -31.33 -21.25
N CYS A 565 -12.68 -31.31 -20.71
CA CYS A 565 -11.73 -32.41 -20.76
C CYS A 565 -11.19 -32.60 -19.35
N GLN A 566 -11.19 -33.85 -18.86
CA GLN A 566 -10.58 -34.20 -17.58
C GLN A 566 -9.53 -35.28 -17.86
N ILE A 567 -8.30 -35.01 -17.45
CA ILE A 567 -7.23 -36.00 -17.50
C ILE A 567 -7.51 -37.10 -16.46
N SER A 568 -7.37 -38.37 -16.86
CA SER A 568 -7.51 -39.47 -15.90
C SER A 568 -6.32 -39.48 -14.93
N GLN A 569 -6.56 -39.90 -13.68
CA GLN A 569 -5.48 -40.02 -12.68
C GLN A 569 -4.33 -40.90 -13.19
N ASP A 570 -4.65 -42.02 -13.85
CA ASP A 570 -3.66 -42.91 -14.47
C ASP A 570 -2.79 -42.20 -15.50
N LYS A 571 -3.37 -41.26 -16.27
CA LYS A 571 -2.61 -40.51 -17.29
C LYS A 571 -1.74 -39.41 -16.69
N VAL A 572 -2.19 -38.74 -15.62
CA VAL A 572 -1.32 -37.84 -14.85
C VAL A 572 -0.17 -38.65 -14.22
N GLN A 573 -0.47 -39.85 -13.70
CA GLN A 573 0.50 -40.72 -13.07
C GLN A 573 1.56 -41.19 -14.08
N ASP A 574 1.17 -41.55 -15.30
CA ASP A 574 2.10 -41.87 -16.40
C ASP A 574 3.09 -40.73 -16.68
N ILE A 575 2.61 -39.49 -16.69
CA ILE A 575 3.45 -38.29 -16.89
C ILE A 575 4.42 -38.11 -15.70
N PHE A 576 3.97 -38.33 -14.47
CA PHE A 576 4.75 -38.13 -13.23
C PHE A 576 5.58 -39.34 -12.78
N ASN A 577 5.39 -40.54 -13.35
CA ASN A 577 6.03 -41.79 -12.93
C ASN A 577 7.57 -41.74 -13.00
N ARG A 578 8.14 -40.84 -13.81
CA ARG A 578 9.59 -40.61 -13.88
C ARG A 578 10.18 -39.92 -12.64
N CYS A 579 9.36 -39.34 -11.77
CA CYS A 579 9.77 -38.53 -10.62
C CYS A 579 9.61 -39.24 -9.26
N GLY A 580 9.29 -40.54 -9.23
CA GLY A 580 9.06 -41.25 -7.95
C GLY A 580 7.75 -40.84 -7.25
N VAL A 581 6.75 -40.42 -8.05
CA VAL A 581 5.37 -40.00 -7.70
C VAL A 581 4.65 -40.77 -6.59
N THR A 582 4.99 -42.05 -6.47
CA THR A 582 4.17 -43.07 -5.80
C THR A 582 4.31 -42.99 -4.28
N GLY A 583 3.22 -43.27 -3.55
CA GLY A 583 3.22 -43.23 -2.07
C GLY A 583 4.37 -43.99 -1.42
N SER A 584 4.79 -45.12 -2.01
CA SER A 584 5.93 -45.94 -1.55
C SER A 584 7.31 -45.32 -1.76
N GLY A 585 7.47 -44.41 -2.73
CA GLY A 585 8.72 -43.68 -2.97
C GLY A 585 8.88 -42.50 -2.00
N LEU A 586 7.75 -41.89 -1.64
CA LEU A 586 7.70 -40.79 -0.70
C LEU A 586 7.92 -41.25 0.75
N GLU A 587 7.33 -42.37 1.17
CA GLU A 587 7.56 -42.95 2.50
C GLU A 587 9.03 -43.32 2.72
N LYS A 588 9.68 -43.94 1.73
CA LYS A 588 11.11 -44.27 1.78
C LYS A 588 12.01 -43.02 1.80
N PHE A 589 11.60 -41.94 1.15
CA PHE A 589 12.34 -40.68 1.17
C PHE A 589 12.25 -40.01 2.55
N LEU A 590 11.06 -40.04 3.18
CA LEU A 590 10.84 -39.50 4.51
C LEU A 590 11.64 -40.26 5.59
N GLU A 591 11.81 -41.58 5.43
CA GLU A 591 12.67 -42.41 6.30
C GLU A 591 14.18 -42.10 6.16
N GLN A 592 14.60 -41.43 5.08
CA GLN A 592 16.00 -41.15 4.77
C GLN A 592 16.47 -39.72 5.14
N GLU A 593 15.58 -38.80 5.49
CA GLU A 593 16.00 -37.47 5.96
C GLU A 593 16.65 -37.58 7.36
N GLN A 594 17.96 -37.31 7.44
CA GLN A 594 18.68 -37.26 8.72
C GLN A 594 18.58 -35.88 9.38
N PRO A 595 18.44 -35.81 10.72
CA PRO A 595 18.45 -34.56 11.45
C PRO A 595 19.85 -33.93 11.38
N ASN A 596 19.97 -32.83 10.65
CA ASN A 596 21.14 -31.96 10.70
C ASN A 596 20.78 -30.68 11.47
N ASP A 597 21.69 -30.19 12.30
CA ASP A 597 21.55 -28.89 12.94
C ASP A 597 21.50 -27.79 11.86
N PRO A 598 20.46 -26.95 11.82
CA PRO A 598 20.34 -25.91 10.81
C PRO A 598 21.38 -24.82 11.04
N LEU A 599 22.07 -24.40 9.98
CA LEU A 599 22.71 -23.09 9.92
C LEU A 599 21.62 -22.00 9.84
N ASP A 600 21.93 -20.78 10.30
CA ASP A 600 20.98 -19.67 10.39
C ASP A 600 20.14 -19.48 9.10
N GLY A 601 18.82 -19.64 9.24
CA GLY A 601 17.85 -19.44 8.14
C GLY A 601 17.51 -20.69 7.31
N GLU A 602 18.08 -21.87 7.63
CA GLU A 602 17.80 -23.11 6.92
C GLU A 602 16.61 -23.90 7.52
N TYR A 603 15.97 -24.76 6.71
CA TYR A 603 14.92 -25.70 7.15
C TYR A 603 15.39 -26.55 8.34
N SER A 604 14.56 -26.62 9.39
CA SER A 604 14.79 -27.43 10.59
C SER A 604 13.90 -28.68 10.58
N LEU A 605 14.52 -29.85 10.39
CA LEU A 605 13.81 -31.14 10.40
C LEU A 605 13.22 -31.45 11.79
N ILE A 606 13.95 -31.13 12.85
CA ILE A 606 13.51 -31.38 14.23
C ILE A 606 12.22 -30.59 14.54
N ALA A 607 12.19 -29.31 14.16
CA ALA A 607 11.01 -28.47 14.35
C ALA A 607 9.81 -28.96 13.52
N ASP A 608 10.04 -29.43 12.29
CA ASP A 608 8.98 -29.99 11.45
C ASP A 608 8.47 -31.32 12.04
N LEU A 609 9.34 -32.21 12.53
CA LEU A 609 8.95 -33.48 13.14
C LEU A 609 8.10 -33.29 14.42
N ASP A 610 8.48 -32.37 15.32
CA ASP A 610 7.64 -32.02 16.49
C ASP A 610 6.27 -31.49 16.05
N THR A 611 6.26 -30.67 15.00
CA THR A 611 5.02 -30.13 14.43
C THR A 611 4.15 -31.23 13.80
N VAL A 612 4.75 -32.19 13.10
CA VAL A 612 4.09 -33.37 12.52
C VAL A 612 3.48 -34.25 13.60
N GLU A 613 4.22 -34.54 14.66
CA GLU A 613 3.73 -35.38 15.76
C GLU A 613 2.49 -34.77 16.41
N ARG A 614 2.57 -33.49 16.78
CA ARG A 614 1.44 -32.74 17.35
C ARG A 614 0.27 -32.71 16.40
N MET A 615 0.51 -32.42 15.13
CA MET A 615 -0.53 -32.41 14.11
C MET A 615 -1.19 -33.78 13.97
N GLY A 616 -0.42 -34.86 13.93
CA GLY A 616 -0.94 -36.22 13.85
C GLY A 616 -1.77 -36.62 15.07
N ILE A 617 -1.42 -36.15 16.28
CA ILE A 617 -2.24 -36.35 17.48
C ILE A 617 -3.58 -35.59 17.35
N THR A 618 -3.53 -34.33 16.93
CA THR A 618 -4.74 -33.49 16.77
C THR A 618 -5.67 -34.02 15.69
N LEU A 619 -5.12 -34.43 14.53
CA LEU A 619 -5.90 -35.00 13.43
C LEU A 619 -6.58 -36.31 13.83
N ARG A 620 -5.92 -37.16 14.62
CA ARG A 620 -6.54 -38.37 15.19
C ARG A 620 -7.67 -38.05 16.16
N HIS A 621 -7.53 -37.01 16.99
CA HIS A 621 -8.62 -36.53 17.84
C HIS A 621 -9.83 -36.07 17.02
N LEU A 622 -9.60 -35.25 15.98
CA LEU A 622 -10.67 -34.83 15.07
C LEU A 622 -11.37 -36.01 14.40
N GLN A 623 -10.61 -37.04 14.01
CA GLN A 623 -11.16 -38.24 13.41
C GLN A 623 -12.00 -39.07 14.39
N ALA A 624 -11.53 -39.21 15.65
CA ALA A 624 -12.27 -39.90 16.69
C ALA A 624 -13.59 -39.19 17.01
N ALA A 625 -13.54 -37.88 17.26
CA ALA A 625 -14.72 -37.08 17.57
C ALA A 625 -15.77 -37.11 16.44
N SER A 626 -15.34 -37.17 15.18
CA SER A 626 -16.27 -37.24 14.04
C SER A 626 -16.94 -38.60 13.85
N ASN A 627 -16.41 -39.68 14.45
CA ASN A 627 -17.09 -40.99 14.42
C ASN A 627 -18.17 -41.12 15.51
N GLU A 628 -18.15 -40.22 16.50
CA GLU A 628 -19.13 -40.16 17.60
C GLU A 628 -20.28 -39.18 17.33
N MET A 629 -20.15 -38.35 16.29
CA MET A 629 -21.16 -37.39 15.80
C MET A 629 -22.03 -37.98 14.71
#